data_AF-A0A9N9L663-F1
#
_entry.id   AF-A0A9N9L663-F1
#
_cell.length_a   1.000
_cell.length_b   1.000
_cell.length_c   1.000
_cell.angle_alpha   90.00
_cell.angle_beta   90.00
_cell.angle_gamma   90.00
#
_symmetry.space_group_name_H-M   'P 1'
#
loop_
_entity.id
_entity.type
_entity.pdbx_description
1 polymer ?
#
loop_
_entity_poly.entity_id
_entity_poly.type
_entity_poly.pdbx_seq_one_letter_code
_entity_poly.pdbx_strand_id
1 'polypeptide(L)'
;MANLHHGSWSYSTSATAQDLLPPSRREKMESLSPDQKLEELSSIFQKILRGSLDSSSDDISEDEDPGFMSTKKARKAALPCLSFSPVHALLLGLETFKEEILKCIVFGNISSDSFIEIFWDIVENENKRNWGTLAVYEAEKLEAPSFLVCFQNQLFEIKYIGGCDTLVTEYPKVTDASDDFLEDEENWVPEAVQEVVKMMKRGLEIRKNLEKFPAIRNSYSYIRRWVSIRGLAQDLPDTQIFKLLLEYQKKDPKLIAAGESGDPSSSALIKQFFEHTANKIDPLLAHVDPAKYDSFRTEEWENMLLELDSLSLSKKMDVAHIVQVHLTYNGVSQMKGAQWLLTVQRSLTEWKKKLPMAIPYKVSVKMWPQRLVQRDATPSDDVYEGIFVFGIQPLDTPLTDHDLEWIRTYLNDFFTSYYVDEERGDRFVRVAINDPSDLIICTKKWPRQVLTAEKVNDSDSDSDETIKKRRKPKPNTKPNRKRGGIENVEYVEGDIENMPIKVKANRFRPATEVLARLKFDQKYNLDEWVIGYMDRVRAKILEKPAADWDRDTTAEEFIPEHRIEYFKRYDAESKEGGVARGEMILWQKNAKLDRIFGKNDPLVESV
;
A
#
# COMPACT_ATOMS: atom_id res chain seq x y z
N MET A 1 -8.07 22.32 1.92
CA MET A 1 -9.25 21.70 2.57
C MET A 1 -10.36 21.16 1.63
N ALA A 2 -10.51 21.62 0.37
CA ALA A 2 -11.44 21.00 -0.62
C ALA A 2 -11.06 19.56 -1.04
N ASN A 3 -9.88 19.08 -0.64
CA ASN A 3 -9.37 17.72 -0.90
C ASN A 3 -9.96 16.63 0.00
N LEU A 4 -10.87 16.96 0.93
CA LEU A 4 -11.66 15.93 1.64
C LEU A 4 -12.69 15.25 0.72
N HIS A 5 -13.02 15.87 -0.41
CA HIS A 5 -13.98 15.35 -1.40
C HIS A 5 -13.34 14.71 -2.64
N HIS A 6 -12.03 14.83 -2.83
CA HIS A 6 -11.32 14.19 -3.93
C HIS A 6 -10.45 13.08 -3.36
N GLY A 7 -10.96 11.85 -3.47
CA GLY A 7 -10.20 10.65 -3.13
C GLY A 7 -8.87 10.67 -3.86
N SER A 8 -7.77 10.75 -3.10
CA SER A 8 -6.52 10.12 -3.51
C SER A 8 -6.85 8.65 -3.80
N TRP A 9 -6.45 8.20 -4.98
CA TRP A 9 -6.92 6.97 -5.61
C TRP A 9 -6.33 5.77 -4.86
N SER A 10 -6.97 5.33 -3.78
CA SER A 10 -6.78 3.97 -3.30
C SER A 10 -7.64 3.07 -4.18
N TYR A 11 -6.98 2.38 -5.10
CA TYR A 11 -7.61 1.36 -5.94
C TYR A 11 -8.09 0.25 -5.00
N SER A 12 -9.39 0.28 -4.72
CA SER A 12 -10.09 -0.71 -3.91
C SER A 12 -9.91 -2.11 -4.51
N THR A 13 -9.55 -3.06 -3.66
CA THR A 13 -9.60 -4.50 -3.95
C THR A 13 -11.06 -4.92 -4.02
N SER A 14 -11.54 -5.09 -5.24
CA SER A 14 -12.87 -5.62 -5.51
C SER A 14 -12.99 -7.09 -5.14
N ALA A 15 -14.22 -7.56 -4.96
CA ALA A 15 -14.54 -8.98 -4.79
C ALA A 15 -13.95 -9.85 -5.93
N THR A 16 -13.36 -10.98 -5.58
CA THR A 16 -13.11 -12.13 -6.48
C THR A 16 -14.25 -13.15 -6.36
N ALA A 17 -14.36 -14.13 -7.28
CA ALA A 17 -15.26 -15.28 -7.09
C ALA A 17 -15.08 -16.01 -5.75
N GLN A 18 -13.89 -15.98 -5.14
CA GLN A 18 -13.67 -16.54 -3.81
C GLN A 18 -14.38 -15.74 -2.72
N ASP A 19 -14.51 -14.42 -2.88
CA ASP A 19 -15.27 -13.54 -1.98
C ASP A 19 -16.79 -13.64 -2.20
N LEU A 20 -17.24 -14.31 -3.27
CA LEU A 20 -18.66 -14.54 -3.55
C LEU A 20 -19.26 -15.64 -2.66
N LEU A 21 -18.46 -16.62 -2.25
CA LEU A 21 -18.90 -17.69 -1.38
C LEU A 21 -18.96 -17.18 0.07
N PRO A 22 -20.09 -17.34 0.79
CA PRO A 22 -20.11 -17.02 2.21
C PRO A 22 -19.00 -17.81 2.91
N PRO A 23 -18.14 -17.16 3.72
CA PRO A 23 -17.07 -17.88 4.41
C PRO A 23 -17.68 -19.01 5.22
N SER A 24 -17.04 -20.18 5.15
CA SER A 24 -17.52 -21.36 5.85
C SER A 24 -17.69 -21.04 7.33
N ARG A 25 -18.69 -21.65 8.00
CA ARG A 25 -18.98 -21.38 9.42
C ARG A 25 -17.77 -21.62 10.35
N ARG A 26 -16.74 -22.34 9.87
CA ARG A 26 -15.44 -22.56 10.52
C ARG A 26 -14.46 -21.39 10.35
N GLU A 27 -14.38 -20.74 9.18
CA GLU A 27 -13.51 -19.57 8.95
C GLU A 27 -13.96 -18.34 9.74
N LYS A 28 -15.27 -18.19 10.00
CA LYS A 28 -15.82 -17.12 10.86
C LYS A 28 -15.41 -17.25 12.35
N MET A 29 -14.90 -18.39 12.80
CA MET A 29 -14.59 -18.60 14.24
C MET A 29 -13.15 -18.24 14.63
N GLU A 30 -12.21 -18.07 13.69
CA GLU A 30 -10.78 -17.93 14.04
C GLU A 30 -10.16 -16.56 13.75
N SER A 31 -10.85 -15.62 13.08
CA SER A 31 -10.33 -14.28 12.79
C SER A 31 -11.22 -13.17 13.34
N LEU A 32 -10.62 -12.19 14.03
CA LEU A 32 -11.28 -10.96 14.49
C LEU A 32 -11.97 -10.22 13.33
N SER A 33 -13.13 -9.63 13.60
CA SER A 33 -13.82 -8.77 12.64
C SER A 33 -13.01 -7.50 12.35
N PRO A 34 -13.21 -6.85 11.19
CA PRO A 34 -12.52 -5.60 10.89
C PRO A 34 -12.74 -4.48 11.92
N ASP A 35 -13.96 -4.40 12.49
CA ASP A 35 -14.28 -3.48 13.59
C ASP A 35 -13.42 -3.80 14.83
N GLN A 36 -13.30 -5.08 15.19
CA GLN A 36 -12.47 -5.53 16.32
C GLN A 36 -10.99 -5.26 16.09
N LYS A 37 -10.49 -5.48 14.87
CA LYS A 37 -9.10 -5.17 14.50
C LYS A 37 -8.79 -3.68 14.62
N LEU A 38 -9.72 -2.80 14.23
CA LEU A 38 -9.57 -1.35 14.40
C LEU A 38 -9.57 -0.96 15.89
N GLU A 39 -10.43 -1.59 16.70
CA GLU A 39 -10.45 -1.39 18.15
C GLU A 39 -9.14 -1.85 18.83
N GLU A 40 -8.59 -2.99 18.42
CA GLU A 40 -7.29 -3.46 18.89
C GLU A 40 -6.16 -2.52 18.47
N LEU A 41 -6.14 -2.07 17.21
CA LEU A 41 -5.18 -1.09 16.73
C LEU A 41 -5.25 0.22 17.53
N SER A 42 -6.46 0.74 17.77
CA SER A 42 -6.69 1.90 18.64
C SER A 42 -6.17 1.63 20.06
N SER A 43 -6.40 0.44 20.61
CA SER A 43 -5.92 0.04 21.93
C SER A 43 -4.40 0.03 22.03
N ILE A 44 -3.69 -0.40 20.99
CA ILE A 44 -2.21 -0.37 20.92
C ILE A 44 -1.72 1.08 21.05
N PHE A 45 -2.28 1.98 20.25
CA PHE A 45 -1.91 3.40 20.28
C PHE A 45 -2.19 4.02 21.66
N GLN A 46 -3.36 3.75 22.22
CA GLN A 46 -3.74 4.26 23.56
C GLN A 46 -2.86 3.70 24.68
N LYS A 47 -2.50 2.41 24.64
CA LYS A 47 -1.68 1.76 25.66
C LYS A 47 -0.27 2.34 25.69
N ILE A 48 0.33 2.62 24.54
CA ILE A 48 1.70 3.16 24.48
C ILE A 48 1.70 4.63 24.93
N LEU A 49 0.71 5.42 24.53
CA LEU A 49 0.51 6.78 25.01
C LEU A 49 0.34 6.84 26.54
N ARG A 50 -0.35 5.86 27.13
CA ARG A 50 -0.52 5.75 28.59
C ARG A 50 0.68 5.15 29.31
N GLY A 51 1.37 4.18 28.71
CA GLY A 51 2.53 3.49 29.31
C GLY A 51 3.75 4.40 29.48
N SER A 52 3.83 5.50 28.71
CA SER A 52 4.83 6.56 28.93
C SER A 52 4.64 7.31 30.26
N LEU A 53 3.51 7.17 30.96
CA LEU A 53 3.26 7.79 32.27
C LEU A 53 3.83 7.00 33.43
N ASP A 54 3.69 5.67 33.43
CA ASP A 54 4.04 4.83 34.59
C ASP A 54 5.56 4.75 34.82
N SER A 55 6.38 5.11 33.83
CA SER A 55 7.83 5.24 34.00
C SER A 55 8.27 6.56 34.66
N SER A 56 7.34 7.48 34.94
CA SER A 56 7.63 8.83 35.46
C SER A 56 6.97 9.13 36.82
N SER A 57 6.25 8.17 37.40
CA SER A 57 5.38 8.36 38.56
C SER A 57 6.03 8.19 39.94
N ASP A 58 7.32 7.85 40.02
CA ASP A 58 7.93 7.47 41.31
C ASP A 58 8.39 8.63 42.22
N ASP A 59 8.29 9.90 41.80
CA ASP A 59 9.04 11.00 42.47
C ASP A 59 8.25 12.27 42.87
N ILE A 60 6.95 12.22 43.25
CA ILE A 60 6.28 13.44 43.79
C ILE A 60 5.34 13.16 44.96
N SER A 61 5.64 13.79 46.10
CA SER A 61 4.87 13.79 47.35
C SER A 61 3.55 14.55 47.25
N GLU A 62 2.53 14.03 47.94
CA GLU A 62 1.17 14.55 48.02
C GLU A 62 1.04 15.69 49.05
N ASP A 63 1.22 16.93 48.62
CA ASP A 63 0.75 18.10 49.36
C ASP A 63 -0.04 18.99 48.38
N GLU A 64 -1.38 18.91 48.40
CA GLU A 64 -2.26 19.74 47.54
C GLU A 64 -3.10 20.73 48.34
N ASP A 65 -3.07 21.99 47.89
CA ASP A 65 -3.86 23.14 48.36
C ASP A 65 -5.17 23.24 47.52
N PRO A 66 -6.38 23.39 48.10
CA PRO A 66 -7.66 23.20 47.40
C PRO A 66 -8.03 24.26 46.34
N GLY A 67 -7.21 25.31 46.18
CA GLY A 67 -7.51 26.47 45.32
C GLY A 67 -6.82 26.50 43.96
N PHE A 68 -5.86 25.60 43.70
CA PHE A 68 -5.15 25.51 42.42
C PHE A 68 -5.54 24.23 41.69
N MET A 69 -5.64 24.31 40.36
CA MET A 69 -5.83 23.12 39.52
C MET A 69 -4.72 22.12 39.87
N SER A 70 -5.08 21.00 40.50
CA SER A 70 -4.14 19.96 40.93
C SER A 70 -3.12 19.70 39.82
N THR A 71 -1.84 19.63 40.17
CA THR A 71 -0.77 19.36 39.20
C THR A 71 -1.01 18.05 38.44
N LYS A 72 -1.71 17.09 39.06
CA LYS A 72 -2.20 15.87 38.42
C LYS A 72 -3.29 16.15 37.36
N LYS A 73 -4.22 17.09 37.63
CA LYS A 73 -5.28 17.48 36.68
C LYS A 73 -4.72 18.26 35.47
N ALA A 74 -3.77 19.17 35.70
CA ALA A 74 -3.07 19.90 34.63
C ALA A 74 -2.22 18.96 33.77
N ARG A 75 -1.52 17.99 34.37
CA ARG A 75 -0.76 16.96 33.63
C ARG A 75 -1.67 16.02 32.84
N LYS A 76 -2.82 15.64 33.39
CA LYS A 76 -3.80 14.78 32.69
C LYS A 76 -4.41 15.48 31.48
N ALA A 77 -4.62 16.80 31.54
CA ALA A 77 -5.11 17.61 30.42
C ALA A 77 -4.06 17.81 29.30
N ALA A 78 -2.77 17.71 29.62
CA ALA A 78 -1.68 17.86 28.66
C ALA A 78 -1.29 16.54 27.93
N LEU A 79 -2.05 15.45 28.15
CA LEU A 79 -1.71 14.15 27.58
C LEU A 79 -2.18 14.02 26.14
N PRO A 80 -1.41 13.33 25.27
CA PRO A 80 -1.88 12.96 23.95
C PRO A 80 -3.14 12.09 24.05
N CYS A 81 -4.24 12.60 23.53
CA CYS A 81 -5.52 11.93 23.41
C CYS A 81 -5.80 11.68 21.93
N LEU A 82 -6.09 10.43 21.58
CA LEU A 82 -6.47 10.04 20.22
C LEU A 82 -7.88 9.44 20.22
N SER A 83 -8.66 9.70 19.17
CA SER A 83 -9.96 9.07 18.94
C SER A 83 -10.00 8.49 17.53
N PHE A 84 -10.01 7.15 17.44
CA PHE A 84 -10.09 6.42 16.18
C PHE A 84 -11.56 6.26 15.78
N SER A 85 -11.91 6.77 14.60
CA SER A 85 -13.27 6.70 14.06
C SER A 85 -13.28 6.07 12.66
N PRO A 86 -14.01 4.95 12.44
CA PRO A 86 -14.13 4.36 11.12
C PRO A 86 -14.91 5.28 10.17
N VAL A 87 -14.68 5.14 8.86
CA VAL A 87 -15.48 5.81 7.82
C VAL A 87 -15.90 4.82 6.72
N HIS A 88 -16.80 5.25 5.82
CA HIS A 88 -17.26 4.46 4.66
C HIS A 88 -17.85 3.09 5.04
N ALA A 89 -17.43 2.00 4.37
CA ALA A 89 -18.01 0.67 4.51
C ALA A 89 -17.98 0.16 5.97
N LEU A 90 -16.88 0.42 6.68
CA LEU A 90 -16.71 0.03 8.07
C LEU A 90 -17.68 0.77 9.00
N LEU A 91 -17.80 2.10 8.82
CA LEU A 91 -18.76 2.91 9.59
C LEU A 91 -20.20 2.47 9.37
N LEU A 92 -20.55 2.09 8.14
CA LEU A 92 -21.89 1.66 7.75
C LEU A 92 -22.19 0.20 8.14
N GLY A 93 -21.19 -0.55 8.62
CA GLY A 93 -21.31 -1.98 8.91
C GLY A 93 -21.66 -2.80 7.67
N LEU A 94 -21.09 -2.43 6.52
CA LEU A 94 -21.24 -3.15 5.26
C LEU A 94 -20.24 -4.29 5.17
N GLU A 95 -20.53 -5.29 4.36
CA GLU A 95 -19.59 -6.38 4.13
C GLU A 95 -18.32 -5.84 3.44
N THR A 96 -17.18 -6.17 4.03
CA THR A 96 -15.86 -5.75 3.53
C THR A 96 -15.20 -6.92 2.83
N PHE A 97 -14.46 -6.63 1.76
CA PHE A 97 -13.65 -7.66 1.11
C PHE A 97 -12.40 -7.94 1.95
N LYS A 98 -11.88 -9.17 1.87
CA LYS A 98 -10.74 -9.63 2.66
C LYS A 98 -9.51 -8.73 2.53
N GLU A 99 -9.35 -8.08 1.39
CA GLU A 99 -8.21 -7.23 1.06
C GLU A 99 -8.54 -5.73 1.00
N GLU A 100 -9.78 -5.35 1.37
CA GLU A 100 -10.26 -3.98 1.26
C GLU A 100 -9.45 -3.03 2.16
N ILE A 101 -9.04 -1.89 1.60
CA ILE A 101 -8.43 -0.81 2.37
C ILE A 101 -9.53 -0.12 3.16
N LEU A 102 -9.56 -0.36 4.47
CA LEU A 102 -10.54 0.24 5.36
C LEU A 102 -10.06 1.60 5.80
N LYS A 103 -10.96 2.57 5.84
CA LYS A 103 -10.59 3.96 6.13
C LYS A 103 -10.97 4.32 7.56
N CYS A 104 -10.07 4.99 8.26
CA CYS A 104 -10.36 5.58 9.57
C CYS A 104 -9.74 6.97 9.69
N ILE A 105 -10.38 7.80 10.52
CA ILE A 105 -9.89 9.12 10.87
C ILE A 105 -9.53 9.09 12.35
N VAL A 106 -8.35 9.61 12.69
CA VAL A 106 -7.86 9.75 14.05
C VAL A 106 -7.88 11.23 14.40
N PHE A 107 -8.72 11.59 15.36
CA PHE A 107 -8.72 12.93 15.93
C PHE A 107 -7.75 12.96 17.10
N GLY A 108 -7.00 14.04 17.26
CA GLY A 108 -6.18 14.21 18.46
C GLY A 108 -5.93 15.65 18.85
N ASN A 109 -5.41 15.80 20.06
CA ASN A 109 -5.08 17.10 20.64
C ASN A 109 -3.61 17.53 20.42
N ILE A 110 -2.79 16.69 19.80
CA ILE A 110 -1.40 16.99 19.46
C ILE A 110 -1.27 17.56 18.04
N SER A 111 -0.10 18.12 17.72
CA SER A 111 0.19 18.60 16.38
C SER A 111 0.37 17.42 15.40
N SER A 112 0.16 17.66 14.10
CA SER A 112 0.43 16.65 13.05
C SER A 112 1.88 16.17 13.07
N ASP A 113 2.85 17.05 13.32
CA ASP A 113 4.27 16.66 13.42
C ASP A 113 4.52 15.75 14.63
N SER A 114 4.01 16.13 15.81
CA SER A 114 4.10 15.30 17.02
C SER A 114 3.41 13.95 16.85
N PHE A 115 2.28 13.91 16.13
CA PHE A 115 1.59 12.65 15.83
C PHE A 115 2.45 11.75 14.95
N ILE A 116 3.13 12.29 13.93
CA ILE A 116 4.02 11.49 13.06
C ILE A 116 5.15 10.86 13.87
N GLU A 117 5.79 11.62 14.76
CA GLU A 117 6.86 11.09 15.64
C GLU A 117 6.34 9.97 16.54
N ILE A 118 5.24 10.24 17.28
CA ILE A 118 4.60 9.27 18.16
C ILE A 118 4.13 8.03 17.40
N PHE A 119 3.58 8.21 16.19
CA PHE A 119 3.13 7.11 15.34
C PHE A 119 4.29 6.17 15.02
N TRP A 120 5.46 6.71 14.64
CA TRP A 120 6.64 5.89 14.34
C TRP A 120 7.18 5.20 15.58
N ASP A 121 7.22 5.89 16.74
CA ASP A 121 7.60 5.28 18.01
C ASP A 121 6.68 4.10 18.37
N ILE A 122 5.37 4.24 18.14
CA ILE A 122 4.38 3.18 18.37
C ILE A 122 4.62 2.00 17.43
N VAL A 123 4.82 2.25 16.13
CA VAL A 123 5.08 1.20 15.15
C VAL A 123 6.38 0.46 15.46
N GLU A 124 7.44 1.17 15.85
CA GLU A 124 8.71 0.57 16.22
C GLU A 124 8.57 -0.28 17.49
N ASN A 125 7.87 0.23 18.50
CA ASN A 125 7.62 -0.50 19.74
C ASN A 125 6.74 -1.74 19.53
N GLU A 126 5.73 -1.68 18.67
CA GLU A 126 4.88 -2.83 18.37
C GLU A 126 5.64 -3.87 17.54
N ASN A 127 6.45 -3.45 16.57
CA ASN A 127 7.28 -4.37 15.79
C ASN A 127 8.39 -5.02 16.63
N LYS A 128 8.90 -4.35 17.67
CA LYS A 128 9.80 -4.95 18.67
C LYS A 128 9.12 -6.05 19.48
N ARG A 129 7.80 -5.96 19.72
CA ARG A 129 7.04 -6.92 20.53
C ARG A 129 6.49 -8.07 19.68
N ASN A 130 5.90 -7.73 18.54
CA ASN A 130 5.15 -8.63 17.67
C ASN A 130 5.46 -8.33 16.19
N TRP A 131 6.68 -8.66 15.77
CA TRP A 131 7.13 -8.43 14.39
C TRP A 131 6.13 -8.94 13.35
N GLY A 132 5.84 -8.11 12.33
CA GLY A 132 4.93 -8.45 11.24
C GLY A 132 3.44 -8.25 11.54
N THR A 133 3.06 -7.88 12.77
CA THR A 133 1.66 -7.62 13.13
C THR A 133 1.19 -6.26 12.62
N LEU A 134 2.06 -5.24 12.70
CA LEU A 134 1.81 -3.86 12.26
C LEU A 134 2.87 -3.40 11.27
N ALA A 135 2.51 -3.37 9.99
CA ALA A 135 3.39 -2.88 8.92
C ALA A 135 2.86 -1.57 8.34
N VAL A 136 3.73 -0.61 8.06
CA VAL A 136 3.33 0.64 7.39
C VAL A 136 3.73 0.54 5.92
N TYR A 137 2.74 0.68 5.04
CA TYR A 137 2.92 0.68 3.60
C TYR A 137 3.06 2.09 3.05
N GLU A 138 2.27 3.06 3.48
CA GLU A 138 2.33 4.43 2.95
C GLU A 138 2.31 5.42 4.11
N ALA A 139 3.02 6.53 3.95
CA ALA A 139 2.91 7.69 4.82
C ALA A 139 2.95 8.93 3.94
N GLU A 140 1.97 9.81 4.08
CA GLU A 140 1.91 11.10 3.40
C GLU A 140 1.94 12.20 4.46
N LYS A 141 2.94 13.09 4.39
CA LYS A 141 2.99 14.29 5.24
C LYS A 141 2.34 15.45 4.51
N LEU A 142 1.02 15.47 4.54
CA LEU A 142 0.21 16.61 4.16
C LEU A 142 -0.25 17.37 5.43
N GLU A 143 -1.04 18.43 5.27
CA GLU A 143 -1.66 19.15 6.41
C GLU A 143 -2.39 18.19 7.37
N ALA A 144 -2.99 17.14 6.83
CA ALA A 144 -3.56 16.02 7.56
C ALA A 144 -2.80 14.74 7.16
N PRO A 145 -1.87 14.24 8.00
CA PRO A 145 -1.02 13.12 7.60
C PRO A 145 -1.84 11.84 7.43
N SER A 146 -1.49 11.04 6.43
CA SER A 146 -2.20 9.80 6.08
C SER A 146 -1.22 8.64 6.10
N PHE A 147 -1.66 7.49 6.62
CA PHE A 147 -0.85 6.29 6.72
C PHE A 147 -1.63 5.08 6.21
N LEU A 148 -1.08 4.33 5.26
CA LEU A 148 -1.60 3.02 4.90
C LEU A 148 -0.87 1.96 5.73
N VAL A 149 -1.59 1.22 6.58
CA VAL A 149 -1.00 0.21 7.46
C VAL A 149 -1.63 -1.16 7.23
N CYS A 150 -0.84 -2.22 7.35
CA CYS A 150 -1.31 -3.58 7.59
C CYS A 150 -1.40 -3.80 9.09
N PHE A 151 -2.55 -4.20 9.59
CA PHE A 151 -2.67 -4.74 10.93
C PHE A 151 -3.38 -6.10 10.89
N GLN A 152 -2.73 -7.16 11.35
CA GLN A 152 -3.28 -8.53 11.35
C GLN A 152 -3.92 -8.92 9.99
N ASN A 153 -3.16 -8.76 8.92
CA ASN A 153 -3.57 -8.98 7.52
C ASN A 153 -4.69 -8.08 6.96
N GLN A 154 -5.22 -7.12 7.72
CA GLN A 154 -6.17 -6.10 7.24
C GLN A 154 -5.44 -4.81 6.86
N LEU A 155 -5.84 -4.17 5.76
CA LEU A 155 -5.32 -2.85 5.37
C LEU A 155 -6.19 -1.74 5.97
N PHE A 156 -5.54 -0.74 6.57
CA PHE A 156 -6.17 0.48 7.06
C PHE A 156 -5.49 1.72 6.48
N GLU A 157 -6.28 2.65 5.94
CA GLU A 157 -5.86 4.02 5.65
C GLU A 157 -6.25 4.90 6.86
N ILE A 158 -5.25 5.31 7.63
CA ILE A 158 -5.36 6.12 8.84
C ILE A 158 -5.06 7.57 8.48
N LYS A 159 -6.05 8.44 8.59
CA LYS A 159 -5.86 9.89 8.41
C LYS A 159 -5.92 10.62 9.75
N TYR A 160 -4.93 11.43 10.06
CA TYR A 160 -4.88 12.19 11.31
C TYR A 160 -5.38 13.63 11.14
N ILE A 161 -6.15 14.09 12.12
CA ILE A 161 -6.62 15.47 12.27
C ILE A 161 -6.22 15.94 13.67
N GLY A 162 -5.23 16.83 13.74
CA GLY A 162 -4.76 17.43 14.99
C GLY A 162 -5.55 18.68 15.39
N GLY A 163 -5.25 19.22 16.58
CA GLY A 163 -5.85 20.45 17.09
C GLY A 163 -7.31 20.30 17.57
N CYS A 164 -7.73 19.08 17.90
CA CYS A 164 -9.08 18.78 18.38
C CYS A 164 -9.15 18.63 19.91
N ASP A 165 -8.47 19.50 20.67
CA ASP A 165 -8.23 19.32 22.12
C ASP A 165 -9.50 19.16 22.95
N THR A 166 -10.40 20.14 22.89
CA THR A 166 -11.68 20.11 23.59
C THR A 166 -12.51 18.90 23.19
N LEU A 167 -12.55 18.60 21.88
CA LEU A 167 -13.37 17.52 21.33
C LEU A 167 -12.92 16.13 21.82
N VAL A 168 -11.63 15.78 21.71
CA VAL A 168 -11.17 14.43 22.09
C VAL A 168 -11.07 14.23 23.60
N THR A 169 -10.91 15.33 24.35
CA THR A 169 -10.84 15.30 25.82
C THR A 169 -12.22 15.08 26.43
N GLU A 170 -13.25 15.76 25.92
CA GLU A 170 -14.62 15.59 26.41
C GLU A 170 -15.32 14.37 25.80
N TYR A 171 -15.02 14.05 24.55
CA TYR A 171 -15.67 12.97 23.80
C TYR A 171 -14.64 11.97 23.26
N PRO A 172 -14.30 10.92 24.04
CA PRO A 172 -13.43 9.83 23.58
C PRO A 172 -13.93 9.17 22.28
N LYS A 173 -15.24 9.17 22.08
CA LYS A 173 -15.90 8.90 20.79
C LYS A 173 -16.45 10.22 20.27
N VAL A 174 -15.77 10.82 19.29
CA VAL A 174 -16.16 12.15 18.77
C VAL A 174 -17.58 12.20 18.19
N THR A 175 -18.14 11.06 17.80
CA THR A 175 -19.52 10.95 17.31
C THR A 175 -20.58 11.22 18.38
N ASP A 176 -20.20 11.16 19.66
CA ASP A 176 -21.10 11.39 20.79
C ASP A 176 -21.21 12.88 21.16
N ALA A 177 -20.37 13.75 20.59
CA ALA A 177 -20.44 15.20 20.77
C ALA A 177 -21.81 15.75 20.33
N SER A 178 -22.39 16.74 21.02
CA SER A 178 -23.63 17.40 20.57
C SER A 178 -23.35 18.35 19.40
N ASP A 179 -24.38 18.70 18.61
CA ASP A 179 -24.20 19.71 17.55
C ASP A 179 -23.94 21.10 18.15
N ASP A 180 -24.62 21.43 19.26
CA ASP A 180 -24.37 22.66 20.02
C ASP A 180 -22.90 22.76 20.47
N PHE A 181 -22.31 21.66 20.96
CA PHE A 181 -20.90 21.64 21.37
C PHE A 181 -19.95 21.87 20.18
N LEU A 182 -20.25 21.28 19.02
CA LEU A 182 -19.41 21.41 17.83
C LEU A 182 -19.47 22.83 17.25
N GLU A 183 -20.62 23.49 17.31
CA GLU A 183 -20.86 24.82 16.74
C GLU A 183 -20.50 25.98 17.69
N ASP A 184 -20.31 25.69 18.97
CA ASP A 184 -19.91 26.67 19.98
C ASP A 184 -18.48 27.17 19.73
N GLU A 185 -18.35 28.48 19.51
CA GLU A 185 -17.08 29.16 19.28
C GLU A 185 -16.12 29.02 20.47
N GLU A 186 -16.63 28.81 21.69
CA GLU A 186 -15.82 28.62 22.90
C GLU A 186 -15.05 27.30 22.88
N ASN A 187 -15.51 26.29 22.13
CA ASN A 187 -14.89 24.97 22.08
C ASN A 187 -13.78 24.84 21.03
N TRP A 188 -13.59 25.86 20.18
CA TRP A 188 -12.54 25.94 19.16
C TRP A 188 -12.47 24.74 18.20
N VAL A 189 -13.61 24.11 17.88
CA VAL A 189 -13.66 23.00 16.91
C VAL A 189 -13.68 23.57 15.48
N PRO A 190 -12.68 23.30 14.62
CA PRO A 190 -12.66 23.86 13.27
C PRO A 190 -13.85 23.39 12.43
N GLU A 191 -14.42 24.26 11.58
CA GLU A 191 -15.60 23.94 10.74
C GLU A 191 -15.42 22.65 9.93
N ALA A 192 -14.23 22.42 9.37
CA ALA A 192 -13.91 21.19 8.64
C ALA A 192 -14.02 19.93 9.53
N VAL A 193 -13.65 20.02 10.80
CA VAL A 193 -13.78 18.94 11.79
C VAL A 193 -15.24 18.72 12.14
N GLN A 194 -15.99 19.81 12.34
CA GLN A 194 -17.44 19.74 12.58
C GLN A 194 -18.15 18.98 11.45
N GLU A 195 -17.87 19.32 10.19
CA GLU A 195 -18.46 18.65 9.03
C GLU A 195 -18.10 17.16 8.96
N VAL A 196 -16.86 16.79 9.27
CA VAL A 196 -16.44 15.38 9.32
C VAL A 196 -17.17 14.62 10.44
N VAL A 197 -17.29 15.20 11.64
CA VAL A 197 -18.01 14.56 12.75
C VAL A 197 -19.51 14.44 12.44
N LYS A 198 -20.13 15.48 11.87
CA LYS A 198 -21.53 15.45 11.40
C LYS A 198 -21.73 14.39 10.31
N MET A 199 -20.79 14.25 9.38
CA MET A 199 -20.81 13.17 8.39
C MET A 199 -20.77 11.79 9.07
N MET A 200 -19.93 11.59 10.08
CA MET A 200 -19.86 10.33 10.83
C MET A 200 -21.15 10.03 11.59
N LYS A 201 -21.75 11.02 12.25
CA LYS A 201 -23.06 10.90 12.92
C LYS A 201 -24.15 10.46 11.94
N ARG A 202 -24.22 11.10 10.76
CA ARG A 202 -25.12 10.68 9.67
C ARG A 202 -24.85 9.23 9.25
N GLY A 203 -23.58 8.83 9.14
CA GLY A 203 -23.19 7.45 8.86
C GLY A 203 -23.67 6.45 9.92
N LEU A 204 -23.59 6.78 11.21
CA LEU A 204 -24.11 5.93 12.30
C LEU A 204 -25.64 5.83 12.28
N GLU A 205 -26.35 6.91 11.96
CA GLU A 205 -27.79 6.89 11.76
C GLU A 205 -28.17 5.99 10.59
N ILE A 206 -27.43 6.09 9.49
CA ILE A 206 -27.58 5.21 8.34
C ILE A 206 -27.33 3.75 8.75
N ARG A 207 -26.27 3.45 9.50
CA ARG A 207 -25.99 2.08 10.01
C ARG A 207 -27.16 1.54 10.82
N LYS A 208 -27.71 2.34 11.74
CA LYS A 208 -28.90 1.94 12.53
C LYS A 208 -30.10 1.63 11.63
N ASN A 209 -30.29 2.40 10.55
CA ASN A 209 -31.33 2.12 9.57
C ASN A 209 -31.04 0.85 8.75
N LEU A 210 -29.78 0.60 8.39
CA LEU A 210 -29.36 -0.63 7.70
C LEU A 210 -29.53 -1.88 8.56
N GLU A 211 -29.30 -1.78 9.87
CA GLU A 211 -29.55 -2.86 10.84
C GLU A 211 -31.04 -3.20 10.95
N LYS A 212 -31.92 -2.18 10.84
CA LYS A 212 -33.37 -2.39 10.74
C LYS A 212 -33.79 -3.01 9.40
N PHE A 213 -33.01 -2.80 8.35
CA PHE A 213 -33.36 -3.15 6.97
C PHE A 213 -32.26 -3.96 6.27
N PRO A 214 -32.11 -5.26 6.61
CA PRO A 214 -31.06 -6.12 6.06
C PRO A 214 -31.05 -6.22 4.53
N ALA A 215 -32.22 -6.05 3.90
CA ALA A 215 -32.38 -6.12 2.45
C ALA A 215 -31.50 -5.12 1.70
N ILE A 216 -31.34 -3.91 2.23
CA ILE A 216 -30.49 -2.87 1.63
C ILE A 216 -29.03 -3.27 1.72
N ARG A 217 -28.59 -3.82 2.87
CA ARG A 217 -27.22 -4.29 3.07
C ARG A 217 -26.88 -5.44 2.11
N ASN A 218 -27.79 -6.39 1.96
CA ASN A 218 -27.60 -7.53 1.04
C ASN A 218 -27.56 -7.06 -0.42
N SER A 219 -28.50 -6.20 -0.81
CA SER A 219 -28.55 -5.64 -2.17
C SER A 219 -27.32 -4.80 -2.50
N TYR A 220 -26.85 -3.99 -1.54
CA TYR A 220 -25.61 -3.23 -1.66
C TYR A 220 -24.42 -4.15 -1.89
N SER A 221 -24.27 -5.20 -1.07
CA SER A 221 -23.16 -6.13 -1.17
C SER A 221 -23.15 -6.85 -2.52
N TYR A 222 -24.33 -7.26 -2.99
CA TYR A 222 -24.51 -7.82 -4.33
C TYR A 222 -24.10 -6.86 -5.45
N ILE A 223 -24.66 -5.64 -5.46
CA ILE A 223 -24.40 -4.66 -6.51
C ILE A 223 -22.93 -4.26 -6.52
N ARG A 224 -22.31 -4.09 -5.35
CA ARG A 224 -20.89 -3.80 -5.21
C ARG A 224 -20.02 -4.90 -5.82
N ARG A 225 -20.36 -6.16 -5.61
CA ARG A 225 -19.70 -7.33 -6.23
C ARG A 225 -19.93 -7.36 -7.75
N TRP A 226 -21.12 -7.05 -8.22
CA TRP A 226 -21.40 -6.92 -9.66
C TRP A 226 -20.56 -5.81 -10.30
N VAL A 227 -20.57 -4.60 -9.74
CA VAL A 227 -19.77 -3.45 -10.19
C VAL A 227 -18.28 -3.82 -10.27
N SER A 228 -17.81 -4.51 -9.25
CA SER A 228 -16.47 -5.07 -9.12
C SER A 228 -16.11 -6.02 -10.27
N ILE A 229 -16.90 -7.07 -10.49
CA ILE A 229 -16.70 -8.08 -11.54
C ILE A 229 -16.79 -7.47 -12.95
N ARG A 230 -17.57 -6.39 -13.11
CA ARG A 230 -17.69 -5.66 -14.38
C ARG A 230 -16.60 -4.59 -14.59
N GLY A 231 -15.74 -4.35 -13.60
CA GLY A 231 -14.72 -3.30 -13.66
C GLY A 231 -15.30 -1.88 -13.67
N LEU A 232 -16.54 -1.70 -13.19
CA LEU A 232 -17.31 -0.44 -13.23
C LEU A 232 -17.16 0.40 -11.96
N ALA A 233 -16.22 0.07 -11.07
CA ALA A 233 -16.06 0.72 -9.76
C ALA A 233 -15.81 2.24 -9.86
N GLN A 234 -15.28 2.71 -10.99
CA GLN A 234 -15.10 4.15 -11.27
C GLN A 234 -16.41 4.81 -11.75
N ASP A 235 -17.23 4.09 -12.50
CA ASP A 235 -18.48 4.61 -13.09
C ASP A 235 -19.63 4.61 -12.07
N LEU A 236 -19.59 3.68 -11.10
CA LEU A 236 -20.59 3.56 -10.05
C LEU A 236 -19.92 3.38 -8.67
N PRO A 237 -19.49 4.47 -8.01
CA PRO A 237 -18.85 4.40 -6.70
C PRO A 237 -19.82 3.97 -5.60
N ASP A 238 -19.28 3.43 -4.50
CA ASP A 238 -20.02 2.90 -3.35
C ASP A 238 -21.08 3.88 -2.79
N THR A 239 -20.76 5.18 -2.74
CA THR A 239 -21.68 6.22 -2.25
C THR A 239 -22.90 6.40 -3.15
N GLN A 240 -22.76 6.17 -4.45
CA GLN A 240 -23.85 6.27 -5.41
C GLN A 240 -24.73 5.03 -5.39
N ILE A 241 -24.15 3.82 -5.28
CA ILE A 241 -24.90 2.58 -5.06
C ILE A 241 -25.83 2.73 -3.86
N PHE A 242 -25.26 3.23 -2.76
CA PHE A 242 -26.01 3.40 -1.52
C PHE A 242 -27.16 4.41 -1.65
N LYS A 243 -26.92 5.57 -2.27
CA LYS A 243 -27.96 6.58 -2.53
C LYS A 243 -29.11 6.02 -3.37
N LEU A 244 -28.80 5.26 -4.42
CA LEU A 244 -29.81 4.65 -5.30
C LEU A 244 -30.69 3.67 -4.55
N LEU A 245 -30.11 2.81 -3.72
CA LEU A 245 -30.88 1.86 -2.91
C LEU A 245 -31.82 2.55 -1.92
N LEU A 246 -31.36 3.65 -1.28
CA LEU A 246 -32.22 4.46 -0.42
C LEU A 246 -33.35 5.16 -1.20
N GLU A 247 -33.09 5.62 -2.43
CA GLU A 247 -34.12 6.20 -3.29
C GLU A 247 -35.16 5.18 -3.72
N TYR A 248 -34.76 3.96 -4.06
CA TYR A 248 -35.66 2.85 -4.38
C TYR A 248 -36.53 2.48 -3.19
N GLN A 249 -35.92 2.36 -2.00
CA GLN A 249 -36.65 2.19 -0.73
C GLN A 249 -37.70 3.29 -0.53
N LYS A 250 -37.34 4.56 -0.74
CA LYS A 250 -38.26 5.69 -0.50
C LYS A 250 -39.45 5.65 -1.46
N LYS A 251 -39.24 5.18 -2.70
CA LYS A 251 -40.28 5.07 -3.72
C LYS A 251 -41.23 3.90 -3.45
N ASP A 252 -40.73 2.79 -2.92
CA ASP A 252 -41.56 1.66 -2.53
C ASP A 252 -41.16 1.10 -1.14
N PRO A 253 -41.77 1.63 -0.07
CA PRO A 253 -41.49 1.18 1.30
C PRO A 253 -41.83 -0.29 1.57
N LYS A 254 -42.58 -0.96 0.69
CA LYS A 254 -42.95 -2.38 0.84
C LYS A 254 -41.80 -3.32 0.49
N LEU A 255 -40.76 -2.83 -0.20
CA LEU A 255 -39.56 -3.57 -0.58
C LEU A 255 -38.69 -4.00 0.62
N ILE A 256 -39.15 -3.83 1.87
CA ILE A 256 -38.32 -3.99 3.06
C ILE A 256 -39.05 -4.74 4.19
N ALA A 257 -40.29 -5.18 3.95
CA ALA A 257 -41.08 -5.86 4.98
C ALA A 257 -40.59 -7.31 5.21
N ALA A 258 -39.65 -7.44 6.15
CA ALA A 258 -39.27 -8.61 6.97
C ALA A 258 -38.38 -9.73 6.37
N GLY A 259 -37.11 -9.70 6.79
CA GLY A 259 -36.53 -10.75 7.65
C GLY A 259 -35.72 -11.87 6.97
N GLU A 260 -34.41 -11.85 7.24
CA GLU A 260 -33.39 -12.88 6.94
C GLU A 260 -32.84 -12.96 5.50
N SER A 261 -31.61 -13.46 5.43
CA SER A 261 -30.89 -13.82 4.19
C SER A 261 -31.76 -14.74 3.33
N GLY A 262 -32.29 -14.24 2.23
CA GLY A 262 -33.27 -14.96 1.40
C GLY A 262 -34.60 -14.25 1.21
N ASP A 263 -34.80 -13.08 1.83
CA ASP A 263 -36.04 -12.31 1.72
C ASP A 263 -36.25 -11.76 0.29
N PRO A 264 -37.42 -11.96 -0.35
CA PRO A 264 -37.79 -11.37 -1.65
C PRO A 264 -37.59 -9.85 -1.75
N SER A 265 -37.50 -9.15 -0.62
CA SER A 265 -37.13 -7.73 -0.53
C SER A 265 -35.79 -7.38 -1.18
N SER A 266 -34.76 -8.22 -1.00
CA SER A 266 -33.41 -7.96 -1.54
C SER A 266 -33.40 -8.16 -3.06
N SER A 267 -34.00 -9.26 -3.53
CA SER A 267 -34.16 -9.51 -4.97
C SER A 267 -34.91 -8.37 -5.67
N ALA A 268 -35.94 -7.80 -5.02
CA ALA A 268 -36.71 -6.70 -5.59
C ALA A 268 -35.90 -5.39 -5.70
N LEU A 269 -35.06 -5.08 -4.71
CA LEU A 269 -34.14 -3.94 -4.77
C LEU A 269 -33.06 -4.13 -5.84
N ILE A 270 -32.47 -5.32 -5.92
CA ILE A 270 -31.49 -5.67 -6.97
C ILE A 270 -32.17 -5.53 -8.34
N LYS A 271 -33.35 -6.10 -8.53
CA LYS A 271 -34.12 -5.98 -9.77
C LYS A 271 -34.36 -4.51 -10.16
N GLN A 272 -34.83 -3.67 -9.24
CA GLN A 272 -35.04 -2.25 -9.53
C GLN A 272 -33.75 -1.56 -9.98
N PHE A 273 -32.62 -1.90 -9.36
CA PHE A 273 -31.31 -1.41 -9.78
C PHE A 273 -30.99 -1.83 -11.22
N PHE A 274 -31.19 -3.10 -11.59
CA PHE A 274 -30.92 -3.58 -12.94
C PHE A 274 -31.84 -2.93 -13.99
N GLU A 275 -33.13 -2.80 -13.70
CA GLU A 275 -34.11 -2.15 -14.58
C GLU A 275 -33.79 -0.68 -14.88
N HIS A 276 -33.41 0.08 -13.86
CA HIS A 276 -33.36 1.55 -13.94
C HIS A 276 -31.97 2.14 -14.06
N THR A 277 -30.95 1.42 -13.58
CA THR A 277 -29.57 1.94 -13.48
C THR A 277 -28.58 1.08 -14.24
N ALA A 278 -28.55 -0.23 -14.04
CA ALA A 278 -27.53 -1.07 -14.65
C ALA A 278 -27.54 -0.96 -16.19
N ASN A 279 -28.73 -1.00 -16.81
CA ASN A 279 -28.91 -0.82 -18.27
C ASN A 279 -28.33 0.50 -18.84
N LYS A 280 -28.17 1.54 -18.01
CA LYS A 280 -27.61 2.84 -18.45
C LYS A 280 -26.09 2.87 -18.37
N ILE A 281 -25.52 2.12 -17.44
CA ILE A 281 -24.08 2.11 -17.13
C ILE A 281 -23.39 0.99 -17.90
N ASP A 282 -24.11 -0.10 -18.16
CA ASP A 282 -23.63 -1.31 -18.80
C ASP A 282 -24.43 -1.61 -20.08
N PRO A 283 -23.87 -1.29 -21.25
CA PRO A 283 -24.52 -1.53 -22.53
C PRO A 283 -24.87 -3.00 -22.79
N LEU A 284 -24.14 -3.96 -22.21
CA LEU A 284 -24.43 -5.39 -22.37
C LEU A 284 -25.79 -5.78 -21.80
N LEU A 285 -26.31 -5.03 -20.84
CA LEU A 285 -27.61 -5.29 -20.24
C LEU A 285 -28.76 -4.67 -21.04
N ALA A 286 -28.49 -3.78 -22.01
CA ALA A 286 -29.53 -3.12 -22.80
C ALA A 286 -30.41 -4.08 -23.61
N HIS A 287 -29.94 -5.31 -23.88
CA HIS A 287 -30.67 -6.35 -24.61
C HIS A 287 -31.24 -7.44 -23.72
N VAL A 288 -31.02 -7.39 -22.40
CA VAL A 288 -31.57 -8.36 -21.46
C VAL A 288 -33.00 -7.96 -21.13
N ASP A 289 -33.94 -8.88 -21.37
CA ASP A 289 -35.35 -8.66 -20.99
C ASP A 289 -35.44 -8.51 -19.46
N PRO A 290 -35.87 -7.35 -18.94
CA PRO A 290 -36.00 -7.15 -17.51
C PRO A 290 -36.99 -8.10 -16.83
N ALA A 291 -37.96 -8.64 -17.59
CA ALA A 291 -38.91 -9.64 -17.10
C ALA A 291 -38.21 -10.96 -16.69
N LYS A 292 -36.98 -11.22 -17.16
CA LYS A 292 -36.17 -12.37 -16.74
C LYS A 292 -35.91 -12.35 -15.23
N TYR A 293 -35.81 -11.16 -14.63
CA TYR A 293 -35.50 -11.00 -13.21
C TYR A 293 -36.71 -11.21 -12.29
N ASP A 294 -37.92 -11.37 -12.84
CA ASP A 294 -39.15 -11.58 -12.05
C ASP A 294 -39.14 -12.90 -11.26
N SER A 295 -38.45 -13.92 -11.78
CA SER A 295 -38.32 -15.21 -11.12
C SER A 295 -37.12 -15.28 -10.17
N PHE A 296 -36.22 -14.28 -10.20
CA PHE A 296 -34.90 -14.38 -9.56
C PHE A 296 -34.97 -14.42 -8.03
N ARG A 297 -34.59 -15.56 -7.48
CA ARG A 297 -34.29 -15.76 -6.05
C ARG A 297 -32.83 -15.43 -5.76
N THR A 298 -32.47 -15.37 -4.48
CA THR A 298 -31.10 -15.08 -4.02
C THR A 298 -30.05 -15.97 -4.68
N GLU A 299 -30.30 -17.28 -4.79
CA GLU A 299 -29.37 -18.23 -5.42
C GLU A 299 -29.16 -17.94 -6.92
N GLU A 300 -30.18 -17.45 -7.63
CA GLU A 300 -30.08 -17.13 -9.06
C GLU A 300 -29.27 -15.84 -9.27
N TRP A 301 -29.37 -14.89 -8.35
CA TRP A 301 -28.48 -13.72 -8.31
C TRP A 301 -27.01 -14.15 -8.07
N GLU A 302 -26.75 -15.01 -7.10
CA GLU A 302 -25.41 -15.53 -6.84
C GLU A 302 -24.84 -16.29 -8.05
N ASN A 303 -25.65 -17.14 -8.68
CA ASN A 303 -25.29 -17.83 -9.91
C ASN A 303 -24.96 -16.85 -11.04
N MET A 304 -25.70 -15.74 -11.15
CA MET A 304 -25.39 -14.70 -12.13
C MET A 304 -24.01 -14.07 -11.90
N LEU A 305 -23.61 -13.83 -10.65
CA LEU A 305 -22.25 -13.34 -10.35
C LEU A 305 -21.18 -14.37 -10.69
N LEU A 306 -21.42 -15.65 -10.40
CA LEU A 306 -20.51 -16.74 -10.76
C LEU A 306 -20.36 -16.89 -12.28
N GLU A 307 -21.48 -16.83 -13.02
CA GLU A 307 -21.49 -16.83 -14.48
C GLU A 307 -20.72 -15.63 -15.03
N LEU A 308 -20.98 -14.43 -14.52
CA LEU A 308 -20.26 -13.22 -14.92
C LEU A 308 -18.77 -13.30 -14.60
N ASP A 309 -18.40 -13.83 -13.44
CA ASP A 309 -16.99 -13.96 -13.07
C ASP A 309 -16.26 -15.04 -13.88
N SER A 310 -17.00 -16.00 -14.46
CA SER A 310 -16.43 -17.00 -15.38
C SER A 310 -16.17 -16.46 -16.80
N LEU A 311 -16.69 -15.28 -17.14
CA LEU A 311 -16.48 -14.67 -18.45
C LEU A 311 -15.03 -14.24 -18.66
N SER A 312 -14.61 -14.13 -19.93
CA SER A 312 -13.32 -13.53 -20.26
C SER A 312 -13.31 -12.03 -19.97
N LEU A 313 -12.12 -11.45 -19.83
CA LEU A 313 -11.97 -10.07 -19.38
C LEU A 313 -12.54 -9.06 -20.38
N SER A 314 -12.39 -9.33 -21.69
CA SER A 314 -13.03 -8.54 -22.76
C SER A 314 -14.54 -8.46 -22.60
N LYS A 315 -15.19 -9.59 -22.27
CA LYS A 315 -16.64 -9.68 -22.04
C LYS A 315 -17.06 -9.00 -20.74
N LYS A 316 -16.28 -9.15 -19.66
CA LYS A 316 -16.54 -8.46 -18.39
C LYS A 316 -16.53 -6.93 -18.56
N MET A 317 -15.55 -6.41 -19.29
CA MET A 317 -15.36 -4.97 -19.49
C MET A 317 -16.23 -4.37 -20.61
N ASP A 318 -16.88 -5.22 -21.41
CA ASP A 318 -17.58 -4.83 -22.65
C ASP A 318 -16.67 -4.02 -23.58
N VAL A 319 -15.58 -4.66 -24.02
CA VAL A 319 -14.56 -4.05 -24.89
C VAL A 319 -14.11 -5.02 -25.99
N ALA A 320 -13.87 -4.48 -27.18
CA ALA A 320 -13.42 -5.26 -28.33
C ALA A 320 -12.00 -5.78 -28.17
N HIS A 321 -11.10 -4.99 -27.59
CA HIS A 321 -9.69 -5.34 -27.44
C HIS A 321 -9.18 -5.11 -26.03
N ILE A 322 -8.34 -6.03 -25.56
CA ILE A 322 -7.67 -5.96 -24.27
C ILE A 322 -6.18 -5.74 -24.50
N VAL A 323 -5.65 -4.70 -23.85
CA VAL A 323 -4.23 -4.38 -23.77
C VAL A 323 -3.74 -4.69 -22.37
N GLN A 324 -2.73 -5.54 -22.28
CA GLN A 324 -2.09 -5.97 -21.04
C GLN A 324 -0.73 -5.31 -20.90
N VAL A 325 -0.49 -4.70 -19.74
CA VAL A 325 0.81 -4.17 -19.34
C VAL A 325 1.37 -5.08 -18.27
N HIS A 326 2.27 -5.98 -18.68
CA HIS A 326 2.98 -6.90 -17.81
C HIS A 326 4.14 -6.21 -17.13
N LEU A 327 4.26 -6.41 -15.82
CA LEU A 327 5.29 -5.88 -14.96
C LEU A 327 6.03 -7.04 -14.31
N THR A 328 7.32 -7.15 -14.59
CA THR A 328 8.18 -8.14 -13.94
C THR A 328 9.18 -7.42 -13.05
N TYR A 329 9.21 -7.79 -11.77
CA TYR A 329 10.22 -7.33 -10.82
C TYR A 329 10.95 -8.53 -10.23
N ASN A 330 12.25 -8.63 -10.48
CA ASN A 330 13.15 -9.69 -9.99
C ASN A 330 14.27 -9.13 -9.10
N GLY A 331 14.14 -7.89 -8.62
CA GLY A 331 15.08 -7.30 -7.69
C GLY A 331 14.88 -7.81 -6.25
N VAL A 332 15.95 -7.79 -5.46
CA VAL A 332 15.96 -8.27 -4.06
C VAL A 332 15.35 -7.29 -3.05
N SER A 333 15.10 -6.04 -3.43
CA SER A 333 14.54 -5.01 -2.52
C SER A 333 13.05 -4.85 -2.78
N GLN A 334 12.23 -5.35 -1.87
CA GLN A 334 10.79 -5.20 -2.00
C GLN A 334 10.39 -3.72 -2.00
N MET A 335 11.12 -2.89 -1.27
CA MET A 335 10.94 -1.44 -1.24
C MET A 335 11.11 -0.77 -2.62
N LYS A 336 12.16 -1.15 -3.34
CA LYS A 336 12.41 -0.65 -4.71
C LYS A 336 11.35 -1.14 -5.68
N GLY A 337 10.94 -2.40 -5.55
CA GLY A 337 9.83 -2.94 -6.34
C GLY A 337 8.54 -2.14 -6.14
N ALA A 338 8.21 -1.80 -4.89
CA ALA A 338 7.03 -1.00 -4.57
C ALA A 338 7.07 0.41 -5.16
N GLN A 339 8.19 1.12 -5.01
CA GLN A 339 8.40 2.45 -5.59
C GLN A 339 8.24 2.42 -7.12
N TRP A 340 8.84 1.43 -7.76
CA TRP A 340 8.74 1.26 -9.20
C TRP A 340 7.30 1.00 -9.64
N LEU A 341 6.59 0.09 -8.98
CA LEU A 341 5.18 -0.20 -9.28
C LEU A 341 4.28 1.03 -9.13
N LEU A 342 4.50 1.86 -8.11
CA LEU A 342 3.77 3.12 -7.92
C LEU A 342 4.03 4.11 -9.06
N THR A 343 5.29 4.23 -9.47
CA THR A 343 5.68 5.09 -10.58
C THR A 343 4.99 4.66 -11.87
N VAL A 344 4.97 3.34 -12.14
CA VAL A 344 4.24 2.78 -13.29
C VAL A 344 2.75 3.09 -13.19
N GLN A 345 2.12 2.84 -12.04
CA GLN A 345 0.68 3.05 -11.82
C GLN A 345 0.25 4.50 -12.02
N ARG A 346 1.06 5.48 -11.57
CA ARG A 346 0.81 6.90 -11.82
C ARG A 346 0.81 7.20 -13.32
N SER A 347 1.82 6.71 -14.04
CA SER A 347 1.94 6.92 -15.48
C SER A 347 0.85 6.20 -16.30
N LEU A 348 0.36 5.04 -15.84
CA LEU A 348 -0.81 4.38 -16.41
C LEU A 348 -2.07 5.27 -16.39
N THR A 349 -2.23 6.04 -15.32
CA THR A 349 -3.39 6.94 -15.16
C THR A 349 -3.30 8.13 -16.11
N GLU A 350 -2.09 8.68 -16.32
CA GLU A 350 -1.87 9.67 -17.37
C GLU A 350 -2.08 9.10 -18.75
N TRP A 351 -1.63 7.87 -18.97
CA TRP A 351 -1.73 7.21 -20.26
C TRP A 351 -3.18 6.93 -20.66
N LYS A 352 -4.05 6.54 -19.72
CA LYS A 352 -5.51 6.44 -19.93
C LYS A 352 -6.08 7.71 -20.57
N LYS A 353 -5.56 8.89 -20.21
CA LYS A 353 -5.99 10.19 -20.76
C LYS A 353 -5.36 10.50 -22.12
N LYS A 354 -4.09 10.13 -22.32
CA LYS A 354 -3.32 10.40 -23.55
C LYS A 354 -3.68 9.45 -24.70
N LEU A 355 -4.04 8.20 -24.40
CA LEU A 355 -4.27 7.15 -25.41
C LEU A 355 -5.39 7.49 -26.41
N PRO A 356 -6.58 7.96 -25.99
CA PRO A 356 -7.63 8.36 -26.94
C PRO A 356 -7.21 9.52 -27.85
N MET A 357 -6.23 10.34 -27.44
CA MET A 357 -5.72 11.47 -28.23
C MET A 357 -4.63 11.04 -29.22
N ALA A 358 -3.93 9.94 -28.92
CA ALA A 358 -2.86 9.41 -29.76
C ALA A 358 -3.41 8.54 -30.90
N ILE A 359 -4.56 7.89 -30.69
CA ILE A 359 -5.21 7.06 -31.71
C ILE A 359 -5.96 7.96 -32.70
N PRO A 360 -5.78 7.78 -34.03
CA PRO A 360 -6.43 8.62 -35.05
C PRO A 360 -7.96 8.54 -35.06
N TYR A 361 -8.51 7.47 -34.48
CA TYR A 361 -9.93 7.15 -34.44
C TYR A 361 -10.53 7.41 -33.07
N LYS A 362 -11.85 7.63 -33.05
CA LYS A 362 -12.59 7.80 -31.81
C LYS A 362 -12.69 6.45 -31.08
N VAL A 363 -11.97 6.33 -29.97
CA VAL A 363 -11.97 5.14 -29.11
C VAL A 363 -12.37 5.50 -27.68
N SER A 364 -13.05 4.57 -27.01
CA SER A 364 -13.24 4.60 -25.57
C SER A 364 -12.20 3.71 -24.90
N VAL A 365 -11.50 4.24 -23.89
CA VAL A 365 -10.46 3.53 -23.15
C VAL A 365 -10.90 3.36 -21.71
N LYS A 366 -11.11 2.11 -21.30
CA LYS A 366 -11.44 1.74 -19.91
C LYS A 366 -10.20 1.12 -19.28
N MET A 367 -9.93 1.42 -18.01
CA MET A 367 -8.84 0.79 -17.26
C MET A 367 -9.48 -0.15 -16.24
N TRP A 368 -9.02 -1.40 -16.20
CA TRP A 368 -9.42 -2.30 -15.14
C TRP A 368 -8.87 -1.77 -13.80
N PRO A 369 -9.71 -1.66 -12.75
CA PRO A 369 -9.32 -0.93 -11.56
C PRO A 369 -8.23 -1.64 -10.74
N GLN A 370 -8.18 -2.97 -10.75
CA GLN A 370 -7.22 -3.72 -9.92
C GLN A 370 -5.99 -4.15 -10.70
N ARG A 371 -4.90 -4.40 -9.96
CA ARG A 371 -3.76 -5.12 -10.51
C ARG A 371 -4.06 -6.61 -10.48
N LEU A 372 -3.74 -7.29 -11.57
CA LEU A 372 -3.97 -8.72 -11.75
C LEU A 372 -2.65 -9.50 -11.71
N VAL A 373 -2.72 -10.79 -11.42
CA VAL A 373 -1.62 -11.76 -11.49
C VAL A 373 -2.12 -13.05 -12.11
N GLN A 374 -1.21 -13.92 -12.56
CA GLN A 374 -1.58 -15.27 -12.96
C GLN A 374 -2.09 -16.07 -11.75
N ARG A 375 -2.97 -17.04 -11.98
CA ARG A 375 -3.62 -17.81 -10.91
C ARG A 375 -2.65 -18.62 -10.04
N ASP A 376 -1.53 -19.03 -10.59
CA ASP A 376 -0.46 -19.77 -9.92
C ASP A 376 0.51 -18.86 -9.14
N ALA A 377 0.41 -17.53 -9.32
CA ALA A 377 1.25 -16.58 -8.62
C ALA A 377 0.96 -16.59 -7.11
N THR A 378 2.03 -16.65 -6.31
CA THR A 378 1.95 -16.57 -4.86
C THR A 378 2.50 -15.23 -4.35
N PRO A 379 1.97 -14.68 -3.24
CA PRO A 379 2.52 -13.46 -2.64
C PRO A 379 4.01 -13.56 -2.29
N SER A 380 4.48 -14.77 -2.02
CA SER A 380 5.85 -15.11 -1.62
C SER A 380 6.81 -15.32 -2.80
N ASP A 381 6.36 -15.23 -4.06
CA ASP A 381 7.24 -15.48 -5.20
C ASP A 381 8.42 -14.50 -5.25
N ASP A 382 9.62 -15.04 -5.49
CA ASP A 382 10.88 -14.29 -5.61
C ASP A 382 10.83 -13.30 -6.79
N VAL A 383 10.20 -13.71 -7.88
CA VAL A 383 9.92 -12.86 -9.04
C VAL A 383 8.47 -12.45 -8.98
N TYR A 384 8.23 -11.15 -9.01
CA TYR A 384 6.88 -10.64 -9.14
C TYR A 384 6.49 -10.47 -10.59
N GLU A 385 5.31 -11.00 -10.94
CA GLU A 385 4.66 -10.77 -12.23
C GLU A 385 3.27 -10.18 -12.03
N GLY A 386 3.14 -8.88 -12.30
CA GLY A 386 1.89 -8.14 -12.22
C GLY A 386 1.36 -7.74 -13.60
N ILE A 387 0.05 -7.58 -13.71
CA ILE A 387 -0.61 -7.20 -14.96
C ILE A 387 -1.59 -6.06 -14.69
N PHE A 388 -1.46 -4.98 -15.44
CA PHE A 388 -2.51 -3.97 -15.56
C PHE A 388 -3.24 -4.13 -16.90
N VAL A 389 -4.54 -3.86 -16.90
CA VAL A 389 -5.38 -4.09 -18.09
C VAL A 389 -6.10 -2.83 -18.52
N PHE A 390 -6.10 -2.61 -19.83
CA PHE A 390 -6.88 -1.60 -20.51
C PHE A 390 -7.78 -2.22 -21.55
N GLY A 391 -9.05 -1.83 -21.54
CA GLY A 391 -10.02 -2.17 -22.57
C GLY A 391 -10.12 -1.03 -23.58
N ILE A 392 -10.02 -1.37 -24.86
CA ILE A 392 -10.20 -0.43 -25.97
C ILE A 392 -11.46 -0.81 -26.73
N GLN A 393 -12.41 0.12 -26.79
CA GLN A 393 -13.63 -0.01 -27.56
C GLN A 393 -13.64 1.01 -28.71
N PRO A 394 -13.53 0.58 -29.98
CA PRO A 394 -13.74 1.46 -31.12
C PRO A 394 -15.21 1.93 -31.15
N LEU A 395 -15.42 3.24 -31.37
CA LEU A 395 -16.77 3.83 -31.42
C LEU A 395 -17.28 3.98 -32.85
N ASP A 396 -16.40 4.30 -33.80
CA ASP A 396 -16.81 4.61 -35.18
C ASP A 396 -16.26 3.58 -36.19
N THR A 397 -14.99 3.18 -36.06
CA THR A 397 -14.30 2.31 -37.01
C THR A 397 -13.61 1.17 -36.26
N PRO A 398 -13.81 -0.10 -36.66
CA PRO A 398 -13.12 -1.21 -36.02
C PRO A 398 -11.60 -1.07 -36.22
N LEU A 399 -10.83 -1.43 -35.19
CA LEU A 399 -9.38 -1.41 -35.26
C LEU A 399 -8.89 -2.59 -36.11
N THR A 400 -7.93 -2.33 -36.99
CA THR A 400 -7.26 -3.36 -37.78
C THR A 400 -6.08 -3.95 -37.01
N ASP A 401 -5.58 -5.11 -37.44
CA ASP A 401 -4.37 -5.71 -36.85
C ASP A 401 -3.15 -4.77 -36.91
N HIS A 402 -3.08 -3.92 -37.93
CA HIS A 402 -2.03 -2.90 -38.05
C HIS A 402 -2.15 -1.82 -36.98
N ASP A 403 -3.37 -1.38 -36.68
CA ASP A 403 -3.62 -0.40 -35.62
C ASP A 403 -3.26 -0.97 -34.24
N LEU A 404 -3.59 -2.25 -34.00
CA LEU A 404 -3.23 -2.94 -32.76
C LEU A 404 -1.71 -3.07 -32.60
N GLU A 405 -1.00 -3.45 -33.66
CA GLU A 405 0.47 -3.55 -33.60
C GLU A 405 1.13 -2.16 -33.43
N TRP A 406 0.55 -1.11 -34.02
CA TRP A 406 0.98 0.27 -33.76
C TRP A 406 0.76 0.66 -32.30
N ILE A 407 -0.42 0.38 -31.72
CA ILE A 407 -0.71 0.64 -30.29
C ILE A 407 0.30 -0.10 -29.41
N ARG A 408 0.58 -1.38 -29.72
CA ARG A 408 1.54 -2.20 -28.99
C ARG A 408 2.95 -1.59 -29.06
N THR A 409 3.38 -1.16 -30.24
CA THR A 409 4.71 -0.56 -30.44
C THR A 409 4.83 0.77 -29.72
N TYR A 410 3.86 1.67 -29.91
CA TYR A 410 3.79 2.96 -29.22
C TYR A 410 3.88 2.81 -27.70
N LEU A 411 3.17 1.80 -27.17
CA LEU A 411 3.19 1.48 -25.76
C LEU A 411 4.50 0.92 -25.26
N ASN A 412 5.07 -0.05 -25.98
CA ASN A 412 6.37 -0.60 -25.64
C ASN A 412 7.44 0.48 -25.67
N ASP A 413 7.44 1.37 -26.66
CA ASP A 413 8.38 2.48 -26.74
C ASP A 413 8.22 3.46 -25.57
N PHE A 414 6.97 3.78 -25.21
CA PHE A 414 6.68 4.59 -24.03
C PHE A 414 7.23 3.94 -22.76
N PHE A 415 6.90 2.69 -22.44
CA PHE A 415 7.40 2.08 -21.21
C PHE A 415 8.90 1.79 -21.23
N THR A 416 9.47 1.43 -22.37
CA THR A 416 10.90 1.16 -22.52
C THR A 416 11.70 2.44 -22.28
N SER A 417 11.27 3.57 -22.83
CA SER A 417 11.95 4.87 -22.66
C SER A 417 11.89 5.42 -21.24
N TYR A 418 10.85 5.08 -20.45
CA TYR A 418 10.65 5.59 -19.09
C TYR A 418 11.18 4.66 -17.98
N TYR A 419 11.23 3.35 -18.20
CA TYR A 419 11.45 2.37 -17.11
C TYR A 419 12.57 1.36 -17.34
N VAL A 420 13.13 1.25 -18.54
CA VAL A 420 14.34 0.44 -18.74
C VAL A 420 15.54 1.26 -18.31
N ASP A 421 15.87 1.11 -17.04
CA ASP A 421 17.15 1.52 -16.50
C ASP A 421 18.19 0.46 -16.94
N GLU A 422 18.93 0.77 -18.01
CA GLU A 422 19.88 -0.15 -18.66
C GLU A 422 20.92 -0.72 -17.69
N GLU A 423 21.14 -0.09 -16.54
CA GLU A 423 22.21 -0.46 -15.60
C GLU A 423 21.85 -1.60 -14.64
N ARG A 424 20.56 -1.96 -14.43
CA ARG A 424 20.17 -2.94 -13.37
C ARG A 424 19.37 -4.16 -13.80
N GLY A 425 18.63 -4.10 -14.92
CA GLY A 425 17.94 -5.28 -15.48
C GLY A 425 17.03 -6.04 -14.49
N ASP A 426 16.51 -5.35 -13.46
CA ASP A 426 15.72 -5.92 -12.37
C ASP A 426 14.20 -5.59 -12.48
N ARG A 427 13.84 -4.82 -13.50
CA ARG A 427 12.53 -4.22 -13.74
C ARG A 427 12.22 -4.30 -15.23
N PHE A 428 11.10 -4.92 -15.58
CA PHE A 428 10.68 -5.06 -16.96
C PHE A 428 9.21 -4.71 -17.12
N VAL A 429 8.92 -3.96 -18.19
CA VAL A 429 7.55 -3.70 -18.64
C VAL A 429 7.40 -4.29 -20.04
N ARG A 430 6.31 -5.03 -20.28
CA ARG A 430 5.98 -5.57 -21.59
C ARG A 430 4.52 -5.35 -21.90
N VAL A 431 4.21 -5.03 -23.15
CA VAL A 431 2.83 -4.87 -23.60
C VAL A 431 2.42 -6.00 -24.53
N ALA A 432 1.25 -6.58 -24.22
CA ALA A 432 0.58 -7.59 -25.02
C ALA A 432 -0.85 -7.15 -25.35
N ILE A 433 -1.37 -7.59 -26.49
CA ILE A 433 -2.75 -7.33 -26.92
C ILE A 433 -3.40 -8.68 -27.18
N ASN A 434 -4.16 -9.16 -26.22
CA ASN A 434 -4.88 -10.42 -26.22
C ASN A 434 -5.83 -10.45 -25.03
N ASP A 435 -6.90 -11.25 -25.13
CA ASP A 435 -7.80 -11.49 -24.00
C ASP A 435 -7.12 -12.50 -23.05
N PRO A 436 -6.74 -12.10 -21.83
CA PRO A 436 -6.05 -13.00 -20.91
C PRO A 436 -6.98 -14.10 -20.43
N SER A 437 -6.40 -15.27 -20.17
CA SER A 437 -7.07 -16.37 -19.48
C SER A 437 -6.47 -16.54 -18.09
N ASP A 438 -7.31 -16.88 -17.12
CA ASP A 438 -6.89 -17.31 -15.76
C ASP A 438 -6.12 -16.27 -14.93
N LEU A 439 -6.57 -15.01 -14.97
CA LEU A 439 -6.07 -13.94 -14.10
C LEU A 439 -6.89 -13.83 -12.81
N ILE A 440 -6.20 -13.57 -11.71
CA ILE A 440 -6.80 -13.26 -10.41
C ILE A 440 -6.32 -11.89 -9.91
N ILE A 441 -7.01 -11.34 -8.91
CA ILE A 441 -6.59 -10.08 -8.28
C ILE A 441 -5.27 -10.30 -7.54
N CYS A 442 -4.35 -9.35 -7.69
CA CYS A 442 -3.04 -9.37 -7.05
C CYS A 442 -3.17 -9.23 -5.52
N THR A 443 -2.87 -10.30 -4.79
CA THR A 443 -2.87 -10.32 -3.32
C THR A 443 -1.51 -9.93 -2.71
N LYS A 444 -0.44 -9.87 -3.51
CA LYS A 444 0.90 -9.47 -3.04
C LYS A 444 0.91 -8.04 -2.52
N LYS A 445 1.29 -7.91 -1.24
CA LYS A 445 1.48 -6.64 -0.55
C LYS A 445 2.92 -6.17 -0.73
N TRP A 446 3.08 -4.92 -1.13
CA TRP A 446 4.38 -4.32 -1.41
C TRP A 446 4.72 -3.33 -0.30
N PRO A 447 5.84 -3.50 0.42
CA PRO A 447 6.28 -2.51 1.40
C PRO A 447 6.57 -1.22 0.67
N ARG A 448 5.91 -0.12 1.00
CA ARG A 448 6.32 1.19 0.48
C ARG A 448 7.03 1.95 1.57
N GLN A 449 7.73 2.98 1.13
CA GLN A 449 8.75 3.64 1.93
C GLN A 449 8.17 4.11 3.25
N VAL A 450 8.71 3.56 4.34
CA VAL A 450 8.67 4.17 5.65
C VAL A 450 9.33 5.53 5.48
N LEU A 451 8.53 6.56 5.25
CA LEU A 451 9.02 7.93 5.33
C LEU A 451 9.31 8.19 6.81
N THR A 452 10.54 7.94 7.22
CA THR A 452 11.05 8.48 8.48
C THR A 452 10.98 10.00 8.40
N ALA A 453 10.76 10.66 9.54
CA ALA A 453 10.58 12.12 9.63
C ALA A 453 11.66 12.94 8.91
N GLU A 454 12.85 12.37 8.71
CA GLU A 454 13.99 12.99 8.02
C GLU A 454 13.89 12.97 6.47
N LYS A 455 13.23 11.97 5.86
CA LYS A 455 13.14 11.81 4.39
C LYS A 455 11.95 12.50 3.75
N VAL A 456 11.15 13.22 4.54
CA VAL A 456 9.89 13.81 4.08
C VAL A 456 10.09 15.11 3.29
N ASN A 457 11.25 15.75 3.42
CA ASN A 457 11.54 17.02 2.74
C ASN A 457 12.00 16.87 1.29
N ASP A 458 12.40 15.67 0.86
CA ASP A 458 13.03 15.47 -0.47
C ASP A 458 12.05 14.92 -1.54
N SER A 459 10.75 14.80 -1.22
CA SER A 459 9.81 14.12 -2.12
C SER A 459 9.06 15.03 -3.11
N ASP A 460 9.24 16.35 -3.11
CA ASP A 460 8.49 17.25 -4.00
C ASP A 460 9.33 18.43 -4.53
N SER A 461 10.37 18.16 -5.33
CA SER A 461 10.96 19.20 -6.18
C SER A 461 11.67 18.67 -7.43
N ASP A 462 10.91 18.07 -8.36
CA ASP A 462 11.34 17.97 -9.75
C ASP A 462 10.67 19.08 -10.56
N SER A 463 11.20 20.30 -10.44
CA SER A 463 10.95 21.36 -11.41
C SER A 463 11.78 21.12 -12.66
N ASP A 464 11.08 20.81 -13.75
CA ASP A 464 11.54 20.72 -15.13
C ASP A 464 12.31 21.99 -15.57
N GLU A 465 13.64 21.91 -15.66
CA GLU A 465 14.41 22.78 -16.56
C GLU A 465 15.41 21.98 -17.41
N THR A 466 14.98 21.76 -18.65
CA THR A 466 15.77 21.30 -19.78
C THR A 466 16.96 22.22 -20.09
N ILE A 467 18.20 21.83 -19.73
CA ILE A 467 19.42 22.46 -20.27
C ILE A 467 20.19 21.49 -21.18
N LYS A 468 19.89 21.57 -22.48
CA LYS A 468 20.74 21.11 -23.58
C LYS A 468 21.99 21.98 -23.67
N LYS A 469 23.19 21.52 -23.28
CA LYS A 469 24.47 22.09 -23.77
C LYS A 469 25.57 21.05 -24.08
N ARG A 470 25.57 20.64 -25.35
CA ARG A 470 26.68 20.64 -26.32
C ARG A 470 28.10 20.27 -25.83
N ARG A 471 28.55 19.08 -26.24
CA ARG A 471 29.96 18.68 -26.34
C ARG A 471 30.72 19.53 -27.37
N LYS A 472 31.95 19.95 -27.04
CA LYS A 472 33.03 20.30 -27.99
C LYS A 472 34.40 19.86 -27.45
N PRO A 473 35.41 19.65 -28.34
CA PRO A 473 36.51 18.69 -28.14
C PRO A 473 37.79 19.28 -27.52
N LYS A 474 38.67 18.35 -27.11
CA LYS A 474 39.99 18.47 -26.43
C LYS A 474 40.94 19.54 -27.00
N PRO A 475 41.98 19.89 -26.22
CA PRO A 475 43.34 19.69 -26.74
C PRO A 475 44.32 19.00 -25.78
N ASN A 476 45.30 18.34 -26.40
CA ASN A 476 46.46 17.65 -25.84
C ASN A 476 47.34 18.56 -24.97
N THR A 477 47.83 18.03 -23.84
CA THR A 477 49.28 18.12 -23.50
C THR A 477 49.68 17.05 -22.48
N LYS A 478 50.64 16.19 -22.86
CA LYS A 478 51.46 15.39 -21.91
C LYS A 478 52.59 16.31 -21.39
N PRO A 479 53.18 16.04 -20.21
CA PRO A 479 54.45 15.31 -20.25
C PRO A 479 54.67 14.29 -19.10
N ASN A 480 54.93 13.07 -19.54
CA ASN A 480 56.06 12.18 -19.18
C ASN A 480 56.88 12.45 -17.89
N ARG A 481 56.85 11.50 -16.94
CA ARG A 481 58.04 11.07 -16.18
C ARG A 481 57.95 9.61 -15.74
N LYS A 482 58.67 8.76 -16.50
CA LYS A 482 59.49 7.58 -16.13
C LYS A 482 59.63 7.27 -14.62
N ARG A 483 59.90 6.06 -14.13
CA ARG A 483 60.03 4.65 -14.60
C ARG A 483 60.48 3.88 -13.34
N GLY A 484 60.13 2.61 -13.26
CA GLY A 484 60.72 1.56 -12.41
C GLY A 484 59.64 0.49 -12.26
N GLY A 485 59.65 -0.65 -12.97
CA GLY A 485 60.76 -1.60 -13.14
C GLY A 485 60.45 -2.84 -12.27
N ILE A 486 59.50 -3.72 -12.68
CA ILE A 486 59.68 -5.09 -13.27
C ILE A 486 60.24 -6.08 -12.21
N GLU A 487 59.62 -7.24 -11.90
CA GLU A 487 59.75 -8.56 -12.57
C GLU A 487 58.69 -9.55 -12.03
N ASN A 488 57.88 -10.16 -12.91
CA ASN A 488 57.95 -11.54 -13.46
C ASN A 488 57.42 -12.65 -12.54
N VAL A 489 56.31 -13.31 -12.92
CA VAL A 489 56.19 -14.78 -12.97
C VAL A 489 55.20 -15.16 -14.09
N GLU A 490 55.65 -16.11 -14.92
CA GLU A 490 55.03 -16.66 -16.13
C GLU A 490 53.76 -17.51 -15.91
N TYR A 491 52.97 -17.59 -16.98
CA TYR A 491 51.88 -18.55 -17.18
C TYR A 491 52.45 -19.93 -17.53
N VAL A 492 51.90 -20.98 -16.91
CA VAL A 492 51.99 -22.36 -17.40
C VAL A 492 50.59 -22.97 -17.39
N GLU A 493 50.11 -23.31 -18.58
CA GLU A 493 48.94 -24.17 -18.81
C GLU A 493 49.32 -25.64 -18.56
N GLY A 494 48.42 -26.41 -17.92
CA GLY A 494 48.56 -27.86 -17.77
C GLY A 494 47.58 -28.47 -16.76
N ASP A 495 46.80 -29.44 -17.24
CA ASP A 495 45.61 -30.05 -16.63
C ASP A 495 45.84 -31.04 -15.46
N ILE A 496 44.90 -30.94 -14.50
CA ILE A 496 44.16 -31.97 -13.75
C ILE A 496 44.87 -32.95 -12.76
N GLU A 497 44.25 -33.01 -11.57
CA GLU A 497 44.14 -34.09 -10.57
C GLU A 497 45.05 -34.12 -9.31
N ASN A 498 44.35 -34.00 -8.17
CA ASN A 498 44.71 -34.46 -6.82
C ASN A 498 45.90 -33.78 -6.11
N MET A 499 45.63 -32.61 -5.53
CA MET A 499 46.29 -32.20 -4.29
C MET A 499 45.30 -31.56 -3.31
N PRO A 500 45.46 -31.81 -1.99
CA PRO A 500 44.48 -31.43 -0.98
C PRO A 500 44.34 -29.91 -0.96
N ILE A 501 43.10 -29.44 -0.97
CA ILE A 501 42.74 -28.03 -0.79
C ILE A 501 43.36 -27.56 0.53
N LYS A 502 44.54 -26.95 0.43
CA LYS A 502 45.09 -26.11 1.48
C LYS A 502 44.12 -24.95 1.58
N VAL A 503 43.20 -25.05 2.54
CA VAL A 503 42.27 -23.99 2.94
C VAL A 503 43.12 -22.74 3.14
N LYS A 504 43.12 -21.85 2.14
CA LYS A 504 43.75 -20.54 2.25
C LYS A 504 43.06 -19.88 3.43
N ALA A 505 43.86 -19.50 4.44
CA ALA A 505 43.39 -18.81 5.62
C ALA A 505 42.38 -17.73 5.20
N ASN A 506 41.19 -17.79 5.82
CA ASN A 506 40.00 -17.01 5.52
C ASN A 506 40.39 -15.53 5.38
N ARG A 507 40.60 -15.05 4.13
CA ARG A 507 40.86 -13.63 3.89
C ARG A 507 39.57 -12.92 4.27
N PHE A 508 39.67 -11.94 5.18
CA PHE A 508 38.54 -11.11 5.54
C PHE A 508 38.00 -10.46 4.26
N ARG A 509 36.76 -10.78 3.89
CA ARG A 509 36.17 -10.33 2.63
C ARG A 509 35.95 -8.83 2.65
N PRO A 510 36.22 -8.13 1.54
CA PRO A 510 35.97 -6.69 1.44
C PRO A 510 34.46 -6.39 1.45
N ALA A 511 34.12 -5.14 1.81
CA ALA A 511 32.74 -4.69 1.84
C ALA A 511 32.01 -4.84 0.50
N THR A 512 32.75 -4.70 -0.62
CA THR A 512 32.23 -4.91 -1.98
C THR A 512 31.66 -6.31 -2.19
N GLU A 513 32.36 -7.35 -1.72
CA GLU A 513 31.90 -8.75 -1.85
C GLU A 513 30.68 -9.03 -0.96
N VAL A 514 30.65 -8.42 0.22
CA VAL A 514 29.50 -8.51 1.14
C VAL A 514 28.27 -7.84 0.54
N LEU A 515 28.42 -6.63 0.02
CA LEU A 515 27.35 -5.89 -0.61
C LEU A 515 26.82 -6.60 -1.86
N ALA A 516 27.71 -7.16 -2.69
CA ALA A 516 27.31 -7.96 -3.86
C ALA A 516 26.49 -9.19 -3.43
N ARG A 517 26.90 -9.88 -2.37
CA ARG A 517 26.15 -11.02 -1.83
C ARG A 517 24.75 -10.61 -1.37
N LEU A 518 24.63 -9.52 -0.61
CA LEU A 518 23.32 -9.00 -0.16
C LEU A 518 22.43 -8.52 -1.32
N LYS A 519 23.03 -8.04 -2.42
CA LYS A 519 22.30 -7.52 -3.59
C LYS A 519 21.83 -8.59 -4.57
N PHE A 520 22.61 -9.67 -4.72
CA PHE A 520 22.39 -10.63 -5.81
C PHE A 520 21.93 -12.01 -5.33
N ASP A 521 22.03 -12.31 -4.03
CA ASP A 521 21.51 -13.56 -3.49
C ASP A 521 20.10 -13.39 -2.94
N GLN A 522 19.18 -14.17 -3.49
CA GLN A 522 17.75 -14.17 -3.14
C GLN A 522 17.50 -14.58 -1.69
N LYS A 523 18.44 -15.27 -1.05
CA LYS A 523 18.35 -15.64 0.37
C LYS A 523 18.31 -14.42 1.31
N TYR A 524 18.84 -13.27 0.89
CA TYR A 524 18.88 -12.07 1.72
C TYR A 524 17.89 -11.03 1.22
N ASN A 525 17.08 -10.50 2.13
CA ASN A 525 16.26 -9.32 1.87
C ASN A 525 17.10 -8.07 2.17
N LEU A 526 17.46 -7.30 1.13
CA LEU A 526 18.34 -6.13 1.27
C LEU A 526 17.77 -5.03 2.18
N ASP A 527 16.45 -5.00 2.36
CA ASP A 527 15.75 -4.02 3.20
C ASP A 527 15.97 -4.27 4.70
N GLU A 528 16.45 -5.47 5.08
CA GLU A 528 16.77 -5.84 6.47
C GLU A 528 18.16 -5.38 6.93
N TRP A 529 18.92 -4.73 6.04
CA TRP A 529 20.33 -4.43 6.25
C TRP A 529 20.63 -2.94 6.28
N VAL A 530 21.55 -2.58 7.17
CA VAL A 530 22.11 -1.24 7.36
C VAL A 530 23.59 -1.26 7.06
N ILE A 531 24.05 -0.23 6.37
CA ILE A 531 25.46 0.00 6.09
C ILE A 531 25.94 1.19 6.90
N GLY A 532 26.87 0.94 7.81
CA GLY A 532 27.63 1.97 8.52
C GLY A 532 28.83 2.40 7.68
N TYR A 533 28.95 3.69 7.39
CA TYR A 533 30.04 4.24 6.58
C TYR A 533 30.67 5.48 7.20
N MET A 534 31.94 5.72 6.87
CA MET A 534 32.68 6.89 7.33
C MET A 534 32.39 8.12 6.46
N ASP A 535 31.74 9.14 7.04
CA ASP A 535 31.44 10.38 6.33
C ASP A 535 32.72 11.12 5.89
N ARG A 536 32.64 11.77 4.73
CA ARG A 536 33.73 12.55 4.13
C ARG A 536 33.97 13.88 4.81
N VAL A 537 32.95 14.48 5.41
CA VAL A 537 33.06 15.81 6.03
C VAL A 537 33.22 15.73 7.54
N ARG A 538 32.44 14.87 8.20
CA ARG A 538 32.27 14.90 9.66
C ARG A 538 33.07 13.84 10.42
N ALA A 539 33.88 13.01 9.74
CA ALA A 539 34.66 11.92 10.33
C ALA A 539 33.88 11.10 11.38
N LYS A 540 32.56 10.98 11.15
CA LYS A 540 31.60 10.26 11.99
C LYS A 540 31.05 9.12 11.15
N ILE A 541 30.74 8.01 11.82
CA ILE A 541 30.02 6.92 11.18
C ILE A 541 28.55 7.34 11.05
N LEU A 542 28.04 7.26 9.82
CA LEU A 542 26.63 7.41 9.51
C LEU A 542 26.09 6.07 9.03
N GLU A 543 24.81 5.84 9.28
CA GLU A 543 24.09 4.65 8.84
C GLU A 543 23.17 5.01 7.68
N LYS A 544 23.11 4.15 6.66
CA LYS A 544 22.06 4.21 5.65
C LYS A 544 21.57 2.80 5.29
N PRO A 545 20.30 2.64 4.87
CA PRO A 545 19.78 1.35 4.41
C PRO A 545 20.64 0.79 3.27
N ALA A 546 20.90 -0.52 3.29
CA ALA A 546 21.70 -1.17 2.26
C ALA A 546 21.08 -1.04 0.85
N ALA A 547 19.75 -0.97 0.79
CA ALA A 547 19.00 -0.70 -0.44
C ALA A 547 19.35 0.66 -1.08
N ASP A 548 19.69 1.67 -0.27
CA ASP A 548 19.98 3.04 -0.69
C ASP A 548 21.46 3.29 -1.00
N TRP A 549 22.33 2.27 -0.89
CA TRP A 549 23.78 2.43 -1.12
C TRP A 549 24.15 2.93 -2.53
N ASP A 550 23.20 2.81 -3.45
CA ASP A 550 23.36 2.84 -4.89
C ASP A 550 22.59 3.99 -5.57
N ARG A 551 21.97 4.89 -4.77
CA ARG A 551 21.14 6.01 -5.23
C ARG A 551 21.86 7.37 -5.25
N ASP A 552 23.08 7.44 -4.71
CA ASP A 552 23.87 8.68 -4.67
C ASP A 552 24.46 8.97 -6.07
N THR A 553 23.64 9.56 -6.94
CA THR A 553 23.96 9.86 -8.34
C THR A 553 24.66 11.21 -8.52
N THR A 554 24.70 12.05 -7.47
CA THR A 554 25.48 13.28 -7.48
C THR A 554 26.93 12.98 -7.11
N ALA A 555 27.89 13.55 -7.84
CA ALA A 555 29.32 13.39 -7.54
C ALA A 555 29.70 13.94 -6.15
N GLU A 556 28.81 14.75 -5.57
CA GLU A 556 28.93 15.22 -4.20
C GLU A 556 28.44 14.17 -3.19
N GLU A 557 27.35 13.43 -3.42
CA GLU A 557 26.87 12.46 -2.41
C GLU A 557 27.51 11.07 -2.51
N PHE A 558 28.25 10.79 -3.59
CA PHE A 558 28.89 9.49 -3.79
C PHE A 558 29.86 9.12 -2.64
N ILE A 559 29.54 8.05 -1.90
CA ILE A 559 30.40 7.46 -0.86
C ILE A 559 31.01 6.16 -1.40
N PRO A 560 32.33 6.14 -1.67
CA PRO A 560 33.02 4.94 -2.12
C PRO A 560 32.88 3.76 -1.14
N GLU A 561 32.76 2.54 -1.68
CA GLU A 561 32.59 1.30 -0.90
C GLU A 561 33.71 1.03 0.12
N HIS A 562 34.92 1.54 -0.11
CA HIS A 562 36.03 1.40 0.85
C HIS A 562 35.79 2.13 2.17
N ARG A 563 34.81 3.05 2.22
CA ARG A 563 34.38 3.78 3.42
C ARG A 563 33.33 3.03 4.24
N ILE A 564 32.85 1.88 3.78
CA ILE A 564 31.99 1.01 4.56
C ILE A 564 32.80 0.44 5.72
N GLU A 565 32.26 0.58 6.93
CA GLU A 565 32.86 0.12 8.18
C GLU A 565 32.13 -1.11 8.75
N TYR A 566 30.81 -1.22 8.56
CA TYR A 566 30.05 -2.42 8.95
C TYR A 566 28.77 -2.64 8.15
N PHE A 567 28.31 -3.89 8.17
CA PHE A 567 26.95 -4.31 7.81
C PHE A 567 26.26 -4.85 9.06
N LYS A 568 25.06 -4.34 9.31
CA LYS A 568 24.20 -4.70 10.44
C LYS A 568 22.87 -5.20 9.89
N ARG A 569 22.31 -6.26 10.47
CA ARG A 569 20.94 -6.72 10.21
C ARG A 569 20.05 -6.27 11.36
N TYR A 570 18.82 -5.87 11.06
CA TYR A 570 17.87 -5.46 12.09
C TYR A 570 17.49 -6.64 13.03
N ASP A 571 17.42 -7.86 12.51
CA ASP A 571 17.05 -9.07 13.28
C ASP A 571 18.23 -9.99 13.59
N ALA A 572 18.72 -9.97 14.82
CA ALA A 572 19.43 -11.14 15.33
C ALA A 572 19.08 -11.37 16.79
N GLU A 573 17.99 -12.08 17.00
CA GLU A 573 17.78 -12.80 18.24
C GLU A 573 18.93 -13.80 18.43
N SER A 574 19.81 -13.53 19.38
CA SER A 574 20.65 -14.59 19.95
C SER A 574 19.76 -15.38 20.92
N LYS A 575 19.39 -16.60 20.56
CA LYS A 575 18.77 -17.56 21.48
C LYS A 575 19.82 -18.05 22.49
N GLU A 576 20.17 -17.21 23.46
CA GLU A 576 20.74 -17.66 24.73
C GLU A 576 20.61 -16.56 25.79
N GLY A 577 19.78 -16.82 26.81
CA GLY A 577 19.80 -16.07 28.06
C GLY A 577 19.13 -14.69 28.06
N GLY A 578 17.82 -14.64 27.83
CA GLY A 578 16.89 -13.76 28.58
C GLY A 578 17.15 -12.25 28.68
N VAL A 579 18.02 -11.67 27.86
CA VAL A 579 18.23 -10.22 27.76
C VAL A 579 18.30 -9.86 26.28
N ALA A 580 17.25 -9.21 25.79
CA ALA A 580 17.20 -8.67 24.44
C ALA A 580 18.30 -7.60 24.27
N ARG A 581 19.38 -7.94 23.55
CA ARG A 581 20.22 -6.95 22.89
C ARG A 581 19.93 -7.04 21.41
N GLY A 582 19.22 -6.04 20.91
CA GLY A 582 19.00 -5.83 19.48
C GLY A 582 20.30 -5.61 18.72
N GLU A 583 20.17 -5.55 17.40
CA GLU A 583 21.18 -5.08 16.47
C GLU A 583 22.49 -5.89 16.44
N MET A 584 22.56 -6.94 15.61
CA MET A 584 23.81 -7.67 15.39
C MET A 584 24.53 -7.16 14.16
N ILE A 585 25.72 -6.63 14.40
CA ILE A 585 26.70 -6.39 13.35
C ILE A 585 27.19 -7.77 12.86
N LEU A 586 26.92 -8.08 11.61
CA LEU A 586 27.25 -9.37 10.99
C LEU A 586 28.52 -9.28 10.14
N TRP A 587 28.90 -8.07 9.73
CA TRP A 587 30.22 -7.84 9.15
C TRP A 587 30.80 -6.51 9.65
N GLN A 588 32.06 -6.49 10.07
CA GLN A 588 32.72 -5.28 10.55
C GLN A 588 34.19 -5.26 10.15
N LYS A 589 34.59 -4.18 9.49
CA LYS A 589 35.93 -3.97 8.94
C LYS A 589 37.02 -3.89 10.01
N ASN A 590 36.81 -3.05 11.03
CA ASN A 590 37.81 -2.85 12.09
C ASN A 590 37.96 -4.06 13.01
N ALA A 591 36.87 -4.77 13.29
CA ALA A 591 36.89 -5.97 14.11
C ALA A 591 37.24 -7.25 13.31
N LYS A 592 37.38 -7.15 11.97
CA LYS A 592 37.53 -8.29 11.04
C LYS A 592 36.48 -9.38 11.29
N LEU A 593 35.26 -8.97 11.61
CA LEU A 593 34.13 -9.84 11.89
C LEU A 593 33.39 -10.15 10.59
N ASP A 594 33.24 -11.42 10.23
CA ASP A 594 32.47 -11.86 9.06
C ASP A 594 31.61 -13.08 9.43
N ARG A 595 30.33 -12.82 9.71
CA ARG A 595 29.30 -13.81 10.03
C ARG A 595 28.35 -14.08 8.88
N ILE A 596 28.41 -13.28 7.82
CA ILE A 596 27.56 -13.42 6.62
C ILE A 596 27.93 -14.66 5.82
N PHE A 597 29.17 -15.11 5.95
CA PHE A 597 29.71 -16.21 5.17
C PHE A 597 30.58 -17.18 6.02
N GLY A 598 30.47 -17.12 7.34
CA GLY A 598 31.09 -18.10 8.24
C GLY A 598 30.35 -19.43 8.24
N LYS A 599 30.92 -20.49 8.84
CA LYS A 599 30.22 -21.77 9.07
C LYS A 599 28.99 -21.66 9.98
N ASN A 600 28.80 -20.50 10.61
CA ASN A 600 27.64 -20.13 11.42
C ASN A 600 26.91 -18.97 10.73
N ASP A 601 26.52 -19.15 9.46
CA ASP A 601 25.48 -18.29 8.88
C ASP A 601 24.19 -18.62 9.66
N PRO A 602 23.60 -17.66 10.42
CA PRO A 602 22.40 -17.92 11.21
C PRO A 602 21.20 -18.35 10.37
N LEU A 603 21.28 -18.25 9.03
CA LEU A 603 20.28 -18.76 8.09
C LEU A 603 20.61 -20.17 7.52
N VAL A 604 21.66 -20.86 7.97
CA VAL A 604 22.01 -22.24 7.55
C VAL A 604 21.73 -23.27 8.64
N GLU A 605 21.64 -22.88 9.90
CA GLU A 605 21.30 -23.79 11.02
C GLU A 605 19.79 -24.09 11.15
N SER A 606 18.96 -23.65 10.20
CA SER A 606 17.50 -23.84 10.20
C SER A 606 16.97 -24.60 8.98
N VAL A 607 17.70 -25.60 8.49
CA VAL A 607 17.19 -26.62 7.54
C VAL A 607 17.09 -27.96 8.23
#